data_AF-A0A926PCJ1-F1
#
_entry.id   AF-A0A926PCJ1-F1
#
_cell.length_a   1.000
_cell.length_b   1.000
_cell.length_c   1.000
_cell.angle_alpha   90.00
_cell.angle_beta   90.00
_cell.angle_gamma   90.00
#
_symmetry.space_group_name_H-M   'P 1'
#
loop_
_entity.id
_entity.type
_entity.pdbx_description
1 polymer ?
#
loop_
_entity_poly.entity_id
_entity_poly.type
_entity_poly.pdbx_seq_one_letter_code
_entity_poly.pdbx_strand_id
1 'polypeptide(L)'
;MNLLDLDQEIGKMARAIMARNSLIVEALIAHLRTELTPECVAGVLIISIERVVWFDTEAIVWAVENLIPADIMQEIRRITSFTIYKQLVAKGFVPGQDLSVDADGNLLLKKKVRTIA
;
A
#
# COMPACT_ATOMS: atom_id res chain seq x y z
N MET A 1 6.48 11.34 -15.29
CA MET A 1 7.17 11.80 -14.07
C MET A 1 8.54 11.14 -13.98
N ASN A 2 9.61 11.90 -13.65
CA ASN A 2 10.94 11.33 -13.44
C ASN A 2 11.14 10.91 -11.96
N LEU A 3 12.31 10.35 -11.60
CA LEU A 3 12.58 9.86 -10.23
C LEU A 3 12.63 10.98 -9.18
N LEU A 4 13.15 12.16 -9.53
CA LEU A 4 13.22 13.30 -8.62
C LEU A 4 11.83 13.85 -8.34
N ASP A 5 11.02 14.00 -9.38
CA ASP A 5 9.63 14.45 -9.26
C ASP A 5 8.84 13.47 -8.37
N LEU A 6 9.02 12.16 -8.57
CA LEU A 6 8.39 11.12 -7.75
C LEU A 6 8.77 11.23 -6.27
N ASP A 7 10.05 11.44 -5.97
CA ASP A 7 10.51 11.62 -4.60
C ASP A 7 9.91 12.88 -3.93
N GLN A 8 9.76 13.96 -4.71
CA GLN A 8 9.10 15.17 -4.25
C GLN A 8 7.62 14.93 -3.93
N GLU A 9 6.90 14.21 -4.78
CA GLU A 9 5.49 13.86 -4.55
C GLU A 9 5.31 12.99 -3.30
N ILE A 10 6.18 12.00 -3.11
CA ILE A 10 6.23 11.18 -1.89
C ILE A 10 6.45 12.09 -0.66
N GLY A 11 7.38 13.04 -0.75
CA GLY A 11 7.65 13.99 0.33
C GLY A 11 6.47 14.91 0.66
N LYS A 12 5.76 15.40 -0.36
CA LYS A 12 4.54 16.21 -0.18
C LYS A 12 3.45 15.41 0.51
N MET A 13 3.20 14.19 0.04
CA MET A 13 2.21 13.28 0.59
C MET A 13 2.51 12.93 2.05
N ALA A 14 3.75 12.54 2.38
CA ALA A 14 4.16 12.23 3.75
C ALA A 14 3.92 13.40 4.72
N ARG A 15 4.27 14.64 4.32
CA ARG A 15 4.00 15.84 5.13
C ARG A 15 2.51 16.10 5.31
N ALA A 16 1.72 15.91 4.26
CA ALA A 16 0.26 16.08 4.33
C ALA A 16 -0.39 15.07 5.29
N ILE A 17 0.10 13.82 5.27
CA ILE A 17 -0.29 12.76 6.22
C ILE A 17 0.08 13.15 7.66
N MET A 18 1.32 13.56 7.92
CA MET A 18 1.75 13.98 9.26
C MET A 18 0.92 15.14 9.81
N ALA A 19 0.56 16.10 8.94
CA ALA A 19 -0.29 17.23 9.29
C ALA A 19 -1.77 16.85 9.50
N ARG A 20 -2.15 15.59 9.26
CA ARG A 20 -3.53 15.09 9.35
C ARG A 20 -4.52 15.94 8.54
N ASN A 21 -4.10 16.41 7.36
CA ASN A 21 -4.92 17.28 6.51
C ASN A 21 -5.50 16.52 5.32
N SER A 22 -6.75 16.07 5.46
CA SER A 22 -7.41 15.25 4.43
C SER A 22 -7.61 15.99 3.11
N LEU A 23 -7.93 17.28 3.14
CA LEU A 23 -8.15 18.08 1.92
C LEU A 23 -6.89 18.18 1.06
N ILE A 24 -5.72 18.36 1.69
CA ILE A 24 -4.44 18.39 0.96
C ILE A 24 -4.13 17.02 0.38
N VAL A 25 -4.37 15.95 1.14
CA VAL A 25 -4.12 14.58 0.68
C VAL A 25 -5.04 14.22 -0.49
N GLU A 26 -6.33 14.53 -0.41
CA GLU A 26 -7.30 14.32 -1.48
C GLU A 26 -6.89 15.08 -2.76
N ALA A 27 -6.48 16.35 -2.62
CA ALA A 27 -6.02 17.15 -3.75
C ALA A 27 -4.74 16.56 -4.38
N LEU A 28 -3.79 16.08 -3.57
CA LEU A 28 -2.58 15.42 -4.06
C LEU A 28 -2.91 14.10 -4.77
N ILE A 29 -3.79 13.28 -4.21
CA ILE A 29 -4.25 12.03 -4.86
C ILE A 29 -4.93 12.35 -6.19
N ALA A 30 -5.84 13.33 -6.21
CA ALA A 30 -6.53 13.75 -7.44
C ALA A 30 -5.54 14.21 -8.52
N HIS A 31 -4.53 14.99 -8.13
CA HIS A 31 -3.47 15.42 -9.04
C HIS A 31 -2.65 14.23 -9.56
N LEU A 32 -2.17 13.36 -8.67
CA LEU A 32 -1.38 12.17 -9.06
C LEU A 32 -2.15 11.24 -10.00
N ARG A 33 -3.47 11.12 -9.82
CA ARG A 33 -4.35 10.34 -10.72
C ARG A 33 -4.42 10.90 -12.14
N THR A 34 -4.08 12.16 -12.36
CA THR A 34 -4.01 12.72 -13.73
C THR A 34 -2.74 12.29 -14.48
N GLU A 35 -1.71 11.83 -13.76
CA GLU A 35 -0.40 11.51 -14.33
C GLU A 35 -0.01 10.03 -14.18
N LEU A 36 -0.60 9.32 -13.22
CA LEU A 36 -0.23 7.98 -12.81
C LEU A 36 -1.42 7.02 -12.83
N THR A 37 -1.12 5.73 -13.03
CA THR A 37 -2.11 4.66 -12.83
C THR A 37 -2.48 4.54 -11.35
N PRO A 38 -3.67 4.00 -11.02
CA PRO A 38 -4.07 3.76 -9.63
C PRO A 38 -3.06 2.92 -8.83
N GLU A 39 -2.45 1.92 -9.47
CA GLU A 39 -1.39 1.09 -8.88
C GLU A 39 -0.16 1.93 -8.49
N CYS A 40 0.27 2.85 -9.36
CA CYS A 40 1.38 3.75 -9.06
C CYS A 40 1.04 4.74 -7.94
N VAL A 41 -0.20 5.25 -7.89
CA VAL A 41 -0.67 6.11 -6.78
C VAL A 41 -0.68 5.34 -5.46
N ALA A 42 -1.13 4.07 -5.47
CA ALA A 42 -1.03 3.18 -4.32
C ALA A 42 0.43 3.00 -3.86
N GLY A 43 1.36 2.81 -4.80
CA GLY A 43 2.79 2.75 -4.51
C GLY A 43 3.33 4.02 -3.84
N VAL A 44 2.98 5.20 -4.34
CA VAL A 44 3.35 6.49 -3.73
C VAL A 44 2.83 6.59 -2.29
N LEU A 45 1.56 6.22 -2.06
CA LEU A 45 0.97 6.24 -0.72
C LEU A 45 1.64 5.26 0.23
N ILE A 46 1.94 4.03 -0.20
CA ILE A 46 2.66 3.04 0.62
C ILE A 46 4.01 3.61 1.08
N ILE A 47 4.81 4.16 0.15
CA ILE A 47 6.13 4.71 0.48
C ILE A 47 6.00 5.95 1.37
N SER A 48 4.97 6.77 1.13
CA SER A 48 4.71 7.96 1.95
C SER A 48 4.34 7.59 3.39
N ILE A 49 3.52 6.56 3.58
CA ILE A 49 3.14 6.03 4.91
C ILE A 49 4.35 5.41 5.59
N GLU A 50 5.16 4.64 4.86
CA GLU A 50 6.41 4.07 5.38
C GLU A 50 7.35 5.17 5.90
N ARG A 51 7.50 6.29 5.17
CA ARG A 51 8.28 7.42 5.65
C ARG A 51 7.76 8.01 6.96
N VAL A 52 6.45 7.99 7.18
CA VAL A 52 5.82 8.53 8.40
C VAL A 52 5.95 7.58 9.60
N VAL A 53 6.06 6.26 9.37
CA VAL A 53 6.05 5.24 10.45
C VAL A 53 7.13 5.47 11.50
N TRP A 54 8.27 6.00 11.06
CA TRP A 54 9.42 6.25 11.90
C TRP A 54 9.24 7.45 12.84
N PHE A 55 8.23 8.30 12.60
CA PHE A 55 8.06 9.57 13.30
C PHE A 55 6.73 9.67 14.06
N ASP A 56 5.63 9.23 13.46
CA ASP A 56 4.28 9.39 14.02
C ASP A 56 3.41 8.19 13.64
N THR A 57 3.34 7.22 14.54
CA THR A 57 2.56 5.99 14.34
C THR A 57 1.05 6.24 14.39
N GLU A 58 0.59 7.26 15.11
CA GLU A 58 -0.82 7.64 15.14
C GLU A 58 -1.27 8.26 13.81
N ALA A 59 -0.40 9.01 13.15
CA ALA A 59 -0.67 9.54 11.82
C ALA A 59 -0.89 8.43 10.79
N ILE A 60 -0.30 7.25 10.98
CA ILE A 60 -0.54 6.08 10.11
C ILE A 60 -1.94 5.53 10.30
N VAL A 61 -2.35 5.30 11.55
CA VAL A 61 -3.69 4.79 11.85
C VAL A 61 -4.73 5.73 11.25
N TRP A 62 -4.55 7.03 11.49
CA TRP A 62 -5.41 8.05 10.91
C TRP A 62 -5.41 8.02 9.37
N ALA A 63 -4.24 7.89 8.73
CA ALA A 63 -4.14 7.84 7.28
C ALA A 63 -4.88 6.65 6.67
N VAL A 64 -4.71 5.46 7.25
CA VAL A 64 -5.37 4.24 6.78
C VAL A 64 -6.88 4.34 6.91
N GLU A 65 -7.37 4.93 8.01
CA GLU A 65 -8.80 5.05 8.29
C GLU A 65 -9.50 6.14 7.48
N ASN A 66 -8.82 7.25 7.17
CA ASN A 66 -9.48 8.47 6.71
C ASN A 66 -9.04 8.96 5.32
N LEU A 67 -7.89 8.53 4.80
CA LEU A 67 -7.32 9.16 3.60
C LEU A 67 -7.39 8.32 2.34
N ILE A 68 -7.31 6.99 2.47
CA ILE A 68 -7.05 6.12 1.32
C ILE A 68 -8.39 5.81 0.63
N PRO A 69 -8.60 6.26 -0.62
CA PRO A 69 -9.80 5.92 -1.37
C PRO A 69 -9.94 4.41 -1.56
N ALA A 70 -11.17 3.89 -1.63
CA ALA A 70 -11.42 2.46 -1.66
C ALA A 70 -10.74 1.73 -2.84
N ASP A 71 -10.71 2.36 -4.01
CA ASP A 71 -10.04 1.86 -5.22
C ASP A 71 -8.53 1.79 -5.03
N ILE A 72 -7.93 2.81 -4.42
CA ILE A 72 -6.49 2.81 -4.11
C ILE A 72 -6.16 1.79 -3.02
N MET A 73 -7.01 1.65 -2.00
CA MET A 73 -6.87 0.62 -0.97
C MET A 73 -6.91 -0.80 -1.58
N GLN A 74 -7.74 -1.02 -2.60
CA GLN A 74 -7.76 -2.28 -3.33
C GLN A 74 -6.43 -2.56 -4.03
N GLU A 75 -5.82 -1.56 -4.66
CA GLU A 75 -4.48 -1.70 -5.26
C GLU A 75 -3.39 -1.95 -4.21
N ILE A 76 -3.43 -1.26 -3.06
CA ILE A 76 -2.53 -1.54 -1.94
C ILE A 76 -2.66 -3.00 -1.48
N ARG A 77 -3.89 -3.50 -1.33
CA ARG A 77 -4.14 -4.91 -0.96
C ARG A 77 -3.58 -5.86 -2.01
N ARG A 78 -3.79 -5.60 -3.29
CA ARG A 78 -3.28 -6.42 -4.40
C ARG A 78 -1.74 -6.47 -4.40
N ILE A 79 -1.07 -5.32 -4.29
CA ILE A 79 0.39 -5.22 -4.18
C ILE A 79 0.90 -6.02 -2.97
N THR A 80 0.24 -5.87 -1.83
CA THR A 80 0.59 -6.56 -0.58
C THR A 80 0.42 -8.07 -0.69
N SER A 81 -0.74 -8.54 -1.17
CA SER A 81 -1.02 -9.97 -1.38
C SER A 81 0.02 -10.62 -2.30
N PHE A 82 0.36 -9.98 -3.41
CA PHE A 82 1.37 -10.48 -4.34
C PHE A 82 2.76 -10.54 -3.71
N THR A 83 3.12 -9.54 -2.91
CA THR A 83 4.40 -9.50 -2.20
C THR A 83 4.50 -10.61 -1.15
N ILE A 84 3.46 -10.78 -0.32
CA ILE A 84 3.40 -11.85 0.68
C ILE A 84 3.41 -13.22 -0.01
N TYR A 85 2.67 -13.39 -1.10
CA TYR A 85 2.68 -14.62 -1.89
C TYR A 85 4.11 -15.00 -2.30
N LYS A 86 4.86 -14.05 -2.89
CA LYS A 86 6.26 -14.27 -3.27
C LYS A 86 7.15 -14.60 -2.09
N GLN A 87 6.98 -13.91 -0.96
CA GLN A 87 7.75 -14.17 0.25
C GLN A 87 7.49 -15.58 0.80
N LEU A 88 6.24 -16.05 0.76
CA LEU A 88 5.90 -17.40 1.20
C LEU A 88 6.49 -18.47 0.28
N VAL A 89 6.43 -18.25 -1.04
CA VAL A 89 7.12 -19.15 -1.99
C VAL A 89 8.62 -19.19 -1.72
N ALA A 90 9.24 -18.03 -1.45
CA ALA A 90 10.66 -17.96 -1.08
C ALA A 90 10.99 -18.67 0.26
N LYS A 91 10.03 -18.73 1.18
CA LYS A 91 10.11 -19.51 2.44
C LYS A 91 9.87 -21.02 2.24
N GLY A 92 9.60 -21.48 1.01
CA GLY A 92 9.42 -22.90 0.67
C GLY A 92 7.96 -23.39 0.66
N PHE A 93 6.98 -22.51 0.82
CA PHE A 93 5.56 -22.88 0.70
C PHE A 93 5.17 -23.09 -0.76
N VAL A 94 4.37 -24.13 -1.04
CA VAL A 94 4.06 -24.57 -2.40
C VAL A 94 2.73 -23.99 -2.90
N PRO A 95 2.72 -23.22 -4.01
CA PRO A 95 1.50 -22.79 -4.68
C PRO A 95 0.51 -23.91 -5.00
N GLY A 96 -0.78 -23.67 -4.80
CA GLY A 96 -1.85 -24.66 -5.02
C GLY A 96 -1.92 -25.75 -3.94
N GLN A 97 -0.92 -25.87 -3.07
CA GLN A 97 -0.92 -26.80 -1.95
C GLN A 97 -1.04 -26.08 -0.62
N ASP A 98 -0.14 -25.14 -0.33
CA ASP A 98 -0.03 -24.43 0.94
C ASP A 98 -0.73 -23.06 0.88
N LEU A 99 -0.66 -22.41 -0.29
CA LEU A 99 -1.24 -21.10 -0.56
C LEU A 99 -1.85 -21.01 -1.97
N SER A 100 -2.82 -20.12 -2.14
CA SER A 100 -3.41 -19.74 -3.43
C SER A 100 -3.90 -18.29 -3.37
N VAL A 101 -4.42 -17.77 -4.49
CA VAL A 101 -5.01 -16.42 -4.58
C VAL A 101 -6.41 -16.56 -5.16
N ASP A 102 -7.40 -15.82 -4.62
CA ASP A 102 -8.75 -15.78 -5.18
C ASP A 102 -8.89 -14.77 -6.34
N ALA A 103 -10.09 -14.67 -6.91
CA ALA A 103 -10.37 -13.75 -8.02
C ALA A 103 -10.25 -12.27 -7.63
N ASP A 104 -10.38 -11.95 -6.33
CA ASP A 104 -10.30 -10.59 -5.79
C ASP A 104 -8.86 -10.21 -5.39
N GLY A 105 -7.90 -11.12 -5.60
CA GLY A 105 -6.50 -10.93 -5.25
C GLY A 105 -6.19 -11.15 -3.77
N ASN A 106 -7.11 -11.74 -3.00
CA ASN A 106 -6.84 -12.09 -1.61
C ASN A 106 -6.00 -13.36 -1.53
N LEU A 107 -5.01 -13.33 -0.64
CA LEU A 107 -4.16 -14.48 -0.36
C LEU A 107 -4.91 -15.49 0.52
N LEU A 108 -5.03 -16.72 0.02
CA LEU A 108 -5.63 -17.85 0.72
C LEU A 108 -4.52 -18.75 1.27
N LEU A 109 -4.51 -18.96 2.59
CA LEU A 109 -3.54 -19.82 3.28
C LEU A 109 -4.25 -21.01 3.94
N LYS A 110 -3.72 -22.22 3.77
CA LYS A 110 -4.20 -23.38 4.53
C LYS A 110 -3.92 -23.20 6.03
N LYS A 111 -4.80 -23.76 6.88
CA LYS A 111 -4.72 -23.64 8.36
C LYS A 111 -3.34 -23.96 8.93
N LYS A 112 -2.64 -24.95 8.37
CA LYS A 112 -1.31 -25.38 8.84
C LYS A 112 -0.21 -24.33 8.57
N VAL A 113 -0.37 -23.51 7.54
CA VAL A 113 0.55 -22.42 7.18
C VAL A 113 0.34 -21.22 8.11
N ARG A 114 -0.91 -20.93 8.49
CA ARG A 114 -1.25 -19.81 9.38
C ARG A 114 -0.58 -19.86 10.76
N THR A 115 -0.14 -21.03 11.20
CA THR A 115 0.49 -21.23 12.52
C THR A 115 2.00 -20.99 12.49
N ILE A 116 2.62 -20.90 11.30
CA ILE A 116 4.09 -20.92 11.12
C ILE A 116 4.58 -19.74 10.27
N ALA A 117 3.66 -18.97 9.67
CA ALA A 117 3.96 -17.86 8.77
C ALA A 117 4.31 -16.56 9.50
#